data_AF-A0A843GVJ2-F1
#
_entry.id   AF-A0A843GVJ2-F1
#
_cell.length_a   1.000
_cell.length_b   1.000
_cell.length_c   1.000
_cell.angle_alpha   90.00
_cell.angle_beta   90.00
_cell.angle_gamma   90.00
#
_symmetry.space_group_name_H-M   'P 1'
#
loop_
_entity.id
_entity.type
_entity.pdbx_description
1 polymer ?
#
loop_
_entity_poly.entity_id
_entity_poly.type
_entity_poly.pdbx_seq_one_letter_code
_entity_poly.pdbx_strand_id
1 'polypeptide(L)'
;MKEIFKVILNDNDKVILKVNAEDTLTIAMHPYINGDMDYITVTKGGKHILTIINKNGKTWSFSWGIGGYTLISDNTEKLRQEVVNYIGRQGISLEYRGEPVKRVNVYYNSFMKKWEINITPVRGGCIAHFSTIASSLEDIMEEADKLIPGGKGWEPWTSPNGHKSYIMIR
;
A
#
# COMPACT_ATOMS: atom_id res chain seq x y z
N MET A 1 -6.43 3.45 21.99
CA MET A 1 -7.54 3.30 21.01
C MET A 1 -7.48 1.90 20.43
N LYS A 2 -8.62 1.25 20.23
CA LYS A 2 -8.70 -0.10 19.66
C LYS A 2 -8.38 -0.04 18.17
N GLU A 3 -7.59 -0.97 17.66
CA GLU A 3 -7.30 -1.05 16.22
C GLU A 3 -8.52 -1.55 15.45
N ILE A 4 -9.00 -0.72 14.53
CA ILE A 4 -10.16 -1.01 13.68
C ILE A 4 -9.87 -2.14 12.70
N PHE A 5 -8.70 -2.09 12.06
CA PHE A 5 -8.31 -3.03 11.03
C PHE A 5 -7.22 -3.94 11.56
N LYS A 6 -7.24 -5.20 11.11
CA LYS A 6 -6.15 -6.16 11.33
C LYS A 6 -5.86 -6.89 10.03
N VAL A 7 -4.60 -6.91 9.58
CA VAL A 7 -4.19 -7.75 8.44
C VAL A 7 -4.34 -9.23 8.82
N ILE A 8 -5.08 -9.96 7.99
CA ILE A 8 -5.28 -11.42 8.12
C ILE A 8 -4.54 -12.17 7.01
N LEU A 9 -4.48 -11.59 5.82
CA LEU A 9 -3.76 -12.14 4.68
C LEU A 9 -3.08 -11.01 3.90
N ASN A 10 -1.87 -11.27 3.45
CA ASN A 10 -1.14 -10.45 2.50
C ASN A 10 -0.43 -11.39 1.52
N ASP A 11 -0.94 -11.51 0.31
CA ASP A 11 -0.33 -12.29 -0.77
C ASP A 11 0.01 -11.40 -1.96
N ASN A 12 0.40 -12.00 -3.09
CA ASN A 12 0.77 -11.26 -4.29
C ASN A 12 -0.42 -10.56 -4.98
N ASP A 13 -1.64 -11.04 -4.78
CA ASP A 13 -2.82 -10.56 -5.49
C ASP A 13 -3.71 -9.67 -4.63
N LYS A 14 -3.67 -9.81 -3.30
CA LYS A 14 -4.59 -9.10 -2.40
C LYS A 14 -4.08 -8.98 -0.96
N VAL A 15 -4.74 -8.08 -0.24
CA VAL A 15 -4.69 -7.93 1.21
C VAL A 15 -6.08 -8.17 1.75
N ILE A 16 -6.21 -8.97 2.81
CA ILE A 16 -7.47 -9.18 3.53
C ILE A 16 -7.32 -8.60 4.95
N LEU A 17 -8.25 -7.75 5.32
CA LEU A 17 -8.36 -7.13 6.63
C LEU A 17 -9.59 -7.68 7.37
N LYS A 18 -9.45 -7.93 8.67
CA LYS A 18 -10.58 -8.05 9.60
C LYS A 18 -10.96 -6.66 10.09
N VAL A 19 -12.28 -6.39 10.19
CA VAL A 19 -12.83 -5.16 10.76
C VAL A 19 -13.30 -5.44 12.20
N ASN A 20 -12.76 -4.70 13.17
CA ASN A 20 -13.02 -4.84 14.60
C ASN A 20 -13.84 -3.66 15.14
N ALA A 21 -15.02 -3.42 14.56
CA ALA A 21 -15.90 -2.30 14.91
C ALA A 21 -17.28 -2.79 15.38
N GLU A 22 -17.31 -3.44 16.55
CA GLU A 22 -18.53 -4.03 17.11
C GLU A 22 -19.22 -3.17 18.16
N ASP A 23 -18.45 -2.30 18.83
CA ASP A 23 -18.99 -1.40 19.86
C ASP A 23 -19.45 -0.06 19.26
N THR A 24 -20.51 0.49 19.85
CA THR A 24 -21.16 1.73 19.41
C THR A 24 -20.23 2.94 19.48
N LEU A 25 -19.29 2.97 20.43
CA LEU A 25 -18.31 4.05 20.55
C LEU A 25 -17.35 4.07 19.35
N THR A 26 -16.81 2.92 18.96
CA THR A 26 -15.96 2.80 17.76
C THR A 26 -16.72 3.23 16.51
N ILE A 27 -17.98 2.82 16.36
CA ILE A 27 -18.81 3.23 15.22
C ILE A 27 -19.04 4.76 15.24
N ALA A 28 -19.33 5.34 16.41
CA ALA A 28 -19.52 6.79 16.54
C ALA A 28 -18.26 7.59 16.21
N MET A 29 -17.08 7.07 16.55
CA MET A 29 -15.78 7.68 16.22
C MET A 29 -15.41 7.51 14.73
N HIS A 30 -15.96 6.49 14.07
CA HIS A 30 -15.61 6.10 12.70
C HIS A 30 -16.87 5.91 11.83
N PRO A 31 -17.60 7.00 11.51
CA PRO A 31 -18.92 6.92 10.84
C PRO A 31 -18.87 6.37 9.40
N TYR A 32 -17.67 6.20 8.84
CA TYR A 32 -17.44 5.53 7.56
C TYR A 32 -17.45 3.99 7.67
N ILE A 33 -17.53 3.45 8.89
CA ILE A 33 -17.69 2.02 9.17
C ILE A 33 -19.12 1.79 9.65
N ASN A 34 -19.75 0.73 9.13
CA ASN A 34 -20.98 0.21 9.72
C ASN A 34 -20.65 -1.04 10.56
N GLY A 35 -21.44 -1.30 11.60
CA GLY A 35 -21.22 -2.43 12.51
C GLY A 35 -21.41 -3.82 11.87
N ASP A 36 -21.86 -3.88 10.62
CA ASP A 36 -22.05 -5.13 9.88
C ASP A 36 -20.81 -5.55 9.09
N MET A 37 -19.83 -4.65 8.86
CA MET A 37 -18.60 -4.98 8.15
C MET A 37 -17.80 -6.02 8.91
N ASP A 38 -17.34 -7.06 8.21
CA ASP A 38 -16.59 -8.16 8.81
C ASP A 38 -15.17 -8.25 8.24
N TYR A 39 -15.07 -8.30 6.92
CA TYR A 39 -13.79 -8.33 6.21
C TYR A 39 -13.74 -7.30 5.09
N ILE A 40 -12.53 -6.84 4.79
CA ILE A 40 -12.24 -6.01 3.62
C ILE A 40 -11.14 -6.69 2.82
N THR A 41 -11.37 -6.92 1.53
CA THR A 41 -10.35 -7.41 0.58
C THR A 41 -9.96 -6.28 -0.36
N VAL A 42 -8.66 -6.07 -0.56
CA VAL A 42 -8.13 -5.09 -1.53
C VAL A 42 -7.18 -5.79 -2.49
N THR A 43 -7.43 -5.68 -3.79
CA THR A 43 -6.53 -6.26 -4.81
C THR A 43 -5.28 -5.40 -5.04
N LYS A 44 -4.17 -6.08 -5.33
CA LYS A 44 -2.89 -5.47 -5.69
C LYS A 44 -2.74 -5.27 -7.20
N GLY A 45 -1.76 -4.48 -7.62
CA GLY A 45 -1.48 -4.10 -9.00
C GLY A 45 -2.22 -2.84 -9.43
N GLY A 46 -2.08 -2.43 -10.69
CA GLY A 46 -2.55 -1.11 -11.13
C GLY A 46 -4.07 -0.90 -11.17
N LYS A 47 -4.89 -1.94 -11.03
CA LYS A 47 -6.34 -1.82 -10.82
C LYS A 47 -6.69 -2.41 -9.46
N HIS A 48 -7.15 -1.56 -8.56
CA HIS A 48 -7.56 -1.96 -7.22
C HIS A 48 -9.06 -2.15 -7.16
N ILE A 49 -9.47 -3.19 -6.45
CA ILE A 49 -10.85 -3.48 -6.10
C ILE A 49 -10.88 -3.65 -4.59
N LEU A 50 -11.65 -2.81 -3.91
CA LEU A 50 -11.96 -2.98 -2.50
C LEU A 50 -13.33 -3.65 -2.41
N THR A 51 -13.38 -4.80 -1.73
CA THR A 51 -14.60 -5.55 -1.48
C THR A 51 -14.86 -5.59 0.02
N ILE A 52 -16.00 -5.07 0.44
CA ILE A 52 -16.52 -5.15 1.80
C ILE A 52 -17.36 -6.41 1.90
N ILE A 53 -17.11 -7.23 2.91
CA ILE A 53 -17.85 -8.45 3.23
C ILE A 53 -18.48 -8.23 4.60
N ASN A 54 -19.81 -8.26 4.67
CA ASN A 54 -20.53 -8.10 5.91
C ASN A 54 -20.66 -9.44 6.65
N LYS A 55 -20.99 -9.40 7.94
CA LYS A 55 -21.21 -10.57 8.82
C LYS A 55 -22.27 -11.54 8.29
N ASN A 56 -23.22 -11.03 7.50
CA ASN A 56 -24.26 -11.82 6.84
C ASN A 56 -23.84 -12.39 5.47
N GLY A 57 -22.58 -12.23 5.08
CA GLY A 57 -22.03 -12.70 3.79
C GLY A 57 -22.37 -11.83 2.58
N LYS A 58 -23.16 -10.75 2.73
CA LYS A 58 -23.38 -9.80 1.63
C LYS A 58 -22.10 -9.05 1.33
N THR A 59 -21.84 -8.86 0.03
CA THR A 59 -20.65 -8.19 -0.46
C THR A 59 -20.98 -6.96 -1.28
N TRP A 60 -20.13 -5.95 -1.18
CA TRP A 60 -20.15 -4.80 -2.08
C TRP A 60 -18.73 -4.38 -2.44
N SER A 61 -18.52 -4.00 -3.70
CA SER A 61 -17.20 -3.71 -4.24
C SER A 61 -17.19 -2.43 -5.07
N PHE A 62 -16.05 -1.74 -5.05
CA PHE A 62 -15.76 -0.61 -5.93
C PHE A 62 -14.29 -0.63 -6.35
N SER A 63 -13.97 0.06 -7.44
CA SER A 63 -12.62 0.01 -8.04
C SER A 63 -12.03 1.39 -8.32
N TRP A 64 -10.70 1.45 -8.37
CA TRP A 64 -9.92 2.62 -8.79
C TRP A 64 -8.60 2.19 -9.46
N GLY A 65 -7.94 3.12 -10.14
CA GLY A 65 -6.62 2.94 -10.75
C GLY A 65 -6.65 2.92 -12.28
N ILE A 66 -5.77 2.11 -12.87
CA ILE A 66 -5.66 1.89 -14.32
C ILE A 66 -6.98 1.32 -14.83
N GLY A 67 -7.69 2.10 -15.65
CA GLY A 67 -9.02 1.78 -16.16
C GLY A 67 -10.17 2.59 -15.54
N GLY A 68 -9.87 3.55 -14.67
CA GLY A 68 -10.84 4.51 -14.13
C GLY A 68 -11.22 4.26 -12.68
N TYR A 69 -12.32 4.88 -12.25
CA TYR A 69 -12.82 4.82 -10.88
C TYR A 69 -14.33 4.61 -10.83
N THR A 70 -14.80 3.92 -9.80
CA THR A 70 -16.22 3.83 -9.44
C THR A 70 -16.61 5.09 -8.65
N LEU A 71 -17.70 5.75 -9.04
CA LEU A 71 -18.24 6.86 -8.23
C LEU A 71 -18.86 6.30 -6.94
N ILE A 72 -18.43 6.84 -5.81
CA ILE A 72 -18.82 6.38 -4.47
C ILE A 72 -19.16 7.59 -3.59
N SER A 73 -19.84 7.35 -2.47
CA SER A 73 -20.14 8.40 -1.49
C SER A 73 -18.91 8.86 -0.72
N ASP A 74 -18.95 10.06 -0.15
CA ASP A 74 -17.85 10.62 0.66
C ASP A 74 -17.45 9.71 1.84
N ASN A 75 -18.42 9.11 2.52
CA ASN A 75 -18.14 8.14 3.59
C ASN A 75 -17.40 6.91 3.06
N THR A 76 -17.75 6.43 1.87
CA THR A 76 -17.06 5.30 1.26
C THR A 76 -15.64 5.70 0.86
N GLU A 77 -15.46 6.90 0.31
CA GLU A 77 -14.14 7.41 -0.03
C GLU A 77 -13.26 7.55 1.22
N LYS A 78 -13.83 8.00 2.34
CA LYS A 78 -13.13 8.05 3.62
C LYS A 78 -12.73 6.64 4.10
N LEU A 79 -13.61 5.65 4.00
CA LEU A 79 -13.27 4.25 4.28
C LEU A 79 -12.11 3.77 3.41
N ARG A 80 -12.15 4.03 2.10
CA ARG A 80 -11.08 3.67 1.15
C ARG A 80 -9.75 4.25 1.60
N GLN A 81 -9.71 5.55 1.93
CA GLN A 81 -8.50 6.23 2.38
C GLN A 81 -7.95 5.62 3.67
N GLU A 82 -8.80 5.35 4.66
CA GLU A 82 -8.36 4.77 5.93
C GLU A 82 -7.85 3.33 5.78
N VAL A 83 -8.47 2.53 4.91
CA VAL A 83 -8.00 1.19 4.55
C VAL A 83 -6.63 1.25 3.87
N VAL A 84 -6.47 2.09 2.84
CA VAL A 84 -5.19 2.25 2.12
C VAL A 84 -4.10 2.77 3.05
N ASN A 85 -4.41 3.77 3.87
CA ASN A 85 -3.48 4.31 4.85
C ASN A 85 -3.07 3.27 5.89
N TYR A 86 -4.02 2.47 6.37
CA TYR A 86 -3.71 1.37 7.28
C TYR A 86 -2.78 0.35 6.63
N ILE A 87 -3.09 -0.12 5.42
CA ILE A 87 -2.24 -1.06 4.66
C ILE A 87 -0.84 -0.49 4.45
N GLY A 88 -0.72 0.78 4.07
CA GLY A 88 0.56 1.47 3.93
C GLY A 88 1.35 1.58 5.25
N ARG A 89 0.67 1.84 6.38
CA ARG A 89 1.30 1.82 7.72
C ARG A 89 1.81 0.44 8.12
N GLN A 90 1.27 -0.64 7.56
CA GLN A 90 1.79 -2.00 7.73
C GLN A 90 2.98 -2.32 6.80
N GLY A 91 3.46 -1.35 6.00
CA GLY A 91 4.53 -1.56 5.03
C GLY A 91 4.12 -2.37 3.80
N ILE A 92 2.81 -2.50 3.53
CA ILE A 92 2.29 -3.29 2.41
C ILE A 92 2.00 -2.36 1.23
N SER A 93 2.60 -2.63 0.07
CA SER A 93 2.24 -1.94 -1.18
C SER A 93 1.08 -2.62 -1.88
N LEU A 94 0.11 -1.82 -2.28
CA LEU A 94 -0.99 -2.25 -3.14
C LEU A 94 -0.62 -2.23 -4.62
N GLU A 95 0.41 -1.48 -5.04
CA GLU A 95 0.79 -1.40 -6.45
C GLU A 95 1.61 -2.61 -6.90
N TYR A 96 2.28 -3.29 -5.96
CA TYR A 96 3.25 -4.34 -6.25
C TYR A 96 2.74 -5.74 -5.98
N ARG A 97 2.78 -6.61 -7.00
CA ARG A 97 2.32 -8.02 -6.93
C ARG A 97 3.41 -9.05 -6.63
N GLY A 98 4.58 -8.63 -6.13
CA GLY A 98 5.69 -9.59 -5.94
C GLY A 98 6.37 -10.01 -7.25
N GLU A 99 6.21 -9.24 -8.33
CA GLU A 99 6.88 -9.50 -9.60
C GLU A 99 8.40 -9.36 -9.46
N PRO A 100 9.23 -10.18 -10.14
CA PRO A 100 10.67 -10.02 -10.06
C PRO A 100 11.11 -8.58 -10.31
N VAL A 101 11.85 -8.01 -9.37
CA VAL A 101 12.33 -6.63 -9.46
C VAL A 101 13.64 -6.60 -10.25
N LYS A 102 13.70 -5.73 -11.26
CA LYS A 102 14.91 -5.48 -12.04
C LYS A 102 15.80 -4.44 -11.38
N ARG A 103 15.17 -3.44 -10.76
CA ARG A 103 15.84 -2.28 -10.20
C ARG A 103 15.04 -1.70 -9.04
N VAL A 104 15.75 -1.28 -8.01
CA VAL A 104 15.23 -0.51 -6.87
C VAL A 104 15.94 0.84 -6.84
N ASN A 105 15.21 1.90 -6.55
CA ASN A 105 15.73 3.25 -6.35
C ASN A 105 15.19 3.79 -5.02
N VAL A 106 16.07 4.13 -4.11
CA VAL A 106 15.76 4.79 -2.84
C VAL A 106 16.07 6.26 -2.99
N TYR A 107 15.15 7.14 -2.62
CA TYR A 107 15.37 8.59 -2.70
C TYR A 107 14.77 9.33 -1.52
N TYR A 108 15.38 10.46 -1.16
CA TYR A 108 14.84 11.33 -0.11
C TYR A 108 13.80 12.29 -0.70
N ASN A 109 12.55 12.15 -0.26
CA ASN A 109 11.48 13.08 -0.61
C ASN A 109 11.53 14.28 0.36
N SER A 110 12.04 15.41 -0.14
CA SER A 110 12.23 16.64 0.64
C SER A 110 10.92 17.30 1.11
N PHE A 111 9.81 17.05 0.40
CA PHE A 111 8.48 17.52 0.75
C PHE A 111 7.90 16.71 1.91
N MET A 112 8.00 15.38 1.84
CA MET A 112 7.51 14.47 2.89
C MET A 112 8.47 14.32 4.07
N LYS A 113 9.70 14.81 3.93
CA LYS A 113 10.82 14.62 4.87
C LYS A 113 11.10 13.15 5.19
N LYS A 114 10.94 12.28 4.19
CA LYS A 114 10.97 10.81 4.32
C LYS A 114 11.72 10.18 3.15
N TRP A 115 12.30 9.02 3.39
CA TRP A 115 12.85 8.18 2.31
C TRP A 115 11.77 7.32 1.67
N GLU A 116 11.85 7.15 0.36
CA GLU A 116 10.88 6.41 -0.46
C GLU A 116 11.59 5.41 -1.36
N ILE A 117 10.90 4.32 -1.73
CA ILE A 117 11.39 3.30 -2.65
C ILE A 117 10.60 3.36 -3.97
N ASN A 118 11.32 3.31 -5.07
CA ASN A 118 10.77 3.08 -6.41
C ASN A 118 11.27 1.74 -6.92
N ILE A 119 10.37 0.86 -7.34
CA ILE A 119 10.75 -0.41 -7.96
C ILE A 119 10.42 -0.40 -9.44
N THR A 120 11.31 -0.98 -10.25
CA THR A 120 11.06 -1.32 -11.65
C THR A 120 10.93 -2.83 -11.76
N PRO A 121 9.75 -3.37 -12.09
CA PRO A 121 9.58 -4.80 -12.34
C PRO A 121 10.30 -5.23 -13.63
N VAL A 122 10.63 -6.52 -13.75
CA VAL A 122 11.27 -7.10 -14.95
C VAL A 122 10.35 -7.07 -16.16
N ARG A 123 9.03 -7.27 -15.96
CA ARG A 123 8.03 -7.30 -17.03
C ARG A 123 7.14 -6.06 -16.96
N GLY A 124 7.51 -5.00 -17.68
CA GLY A 124 6.58 -3.91 -18.00
C GLY A 124 6.74 -2.63 -17.17
N GLY A 125 7.54 -1.71 -17.70
CA GLY A 125 7.21 -0.28 -17.91
C GLY A 125 6.91 0.68 -16.76
N CYS A 126 6.28 0.26 -15.66
CA CYS A 126 5.80 1.20 -14.64
C CYS A 126 6.57 1.10 -13.33
N ILE A 127 6.99 2.27 -12.85
CA ILE A 127 7.52 2.47 -11.49
C ILE A 127 6.34 2.25 -10.54
N ALA A 128 6.34 1.14 -9.79
CA ALA A 128 5.49 1.08 -8.62
C ALA A 128 6.16 1.96 -7.57
N HIS A 129 5.51 3.08 -7.22
CA HIS A 129 5.92 3.90 -6.09
C HIS A 129 5.63 3.08 -4.83
N PHE A 130 6.69 2.63 -4.18
CA PHE A 130 6.62 1.91 -2.93
C PHE A 130 6.82 2.94 -1.82
N SER A 131 5.71 3.50 -1.32
CA SER A 131 5.73 4.39 -0.17
C SER A 131 5.88 3.60 1.14
N THR A 132 6.87 2.71 1.24
CA THR A 132 7.43 2.49 2.57
C THR A 132 8.23 3.74 2.85
N ILE A 133 7.78 4.47 3.86
CA ILE A 133 8.35 5.72 4.29
C ILE A 133 9.18 5.46 5.54
N ALA A 134 10.50 5.49 5.39
CA ALA A 134 11.38 5.42 6.55
C ALA A 134 11.93 6.81 6.90
N SER A 135 12.20 7.00 8.19
CA SER A 135 12.80 8.24 8.72
C SER A 135 14.33 8.24 8.53
N SER A 136 14.95 7.08 8.34
CA SER A 136 16.39 6.91 8.11
C SER A 136 16.67 6.28 6.74
N LEU A 137 17.90 6.46 6.26
CA LEU A 137 18.36 5.86 5.00
C LEU A 137 18.60 4.35 5.18
N GLU A 138 19.10 3.96 6.35
CA GLU A 138 19.46 2.59 6.69
C GLU A 138 18.21 1.70 6.70
N ASP A 139 17.13 2.15 7.36
CA ASP A 139 15.88 1.39 7.44
C ASP A 139 15.26 1.16 6.06
N ILE A 140 15.27 2.19 5.20
CA ILE A 140 14.69 2.07 3.86
C ILE A 140 15.54 1.17 2.95
N MET A 141 16.87 1.18 3.13
CA MET A 141 17.77 0.32 2.36
C MET A 141 17.61 -1.15 2.77
N GLU A 142 17.42 -1.44 4.06
CA GLU A 142 17.12 -2.80 4.54
C GLU A 142 15.81 -3.32 3.93
N GLU A 143 14.77 -2.50 3.89
CA GLU A 143 13.51 -2.86 3.24
C GLU A 143 13.66 -3.06 1.73
N ALA A 144 14.48 -2.22 1.08
CA ALA A 144 14.74 -2.33 -0.34
C ALA A 144 15.58 -3.57 -0.72
N ASP A 145 16.52 -4.01 0.12
CA ASP A 145 17.34 -5.20 -0.11
C ASP A 145 16.48 -6.48 -0.15
N LYS A 146 15.38 -6.51 0.63
CA LYS A 146 14.39 -7.61 0.61
C LYS A 146 13.68 -7.74 -0.75
N LEU A 147 13.62 -6.66 -1.54
CA LEU A 147 12.92 -6.62 -2.82
C LEU A 147 13.75 -7.16 -3.99
N ILE A 148 15.09 -7.18 -3.88
CA ILE A 148 15.99 -7.64 -4.95
C ILE A 148 17.10 -8.55 -4.41
N PRO A 149 16.77 -9.79 -3.98
CA PRO A 149 17.76 -10.70 -3.41
C PRO A 149 18.93 -10.94 -4.37
N GLY A 150 20.16 -10.65 -3.93
CA GLY A 150 21.38 -10.81 -4.72
C GLY A 150 21.68 -9.67 -5.70
N GLY A 151 21.12 -8.47 -5.50
CA GLY A 151 21.47 -7.29 -6.28
C GLY A 151 22.94 -6.87 -6.13
N LYS A 152 23.48 -6.12 -7.10
CA LYS A 152 24.90 -5.80 -7.23
C LYS A 152 25.42 -4.71 -6.28
N GLY A 153 24.75 -4.49 -5.14
CA GLY A 153 25.04 -3.42 -4.21
C GLY A 153 24.43 -2.07 -4.61
N TRP A 154 24.56 -1.08 -3.73
CA TRP A 154 23.98 0.24 -3.87
C TRP A 154 24.95 1.23 -4.51
N GLU A 155 24.51 1.90 -5.57
CA GLU A 155 25.25 2.98 -6.24
C GLU A 155 24.56 4.33 -5.98
N PRO A 156 25.31 5.41 -5.68
CA PRO A 156 24.75 6.75 -5.64
C PRO A 156 24.15 7.12 -7.01
N TRP A 157 22.94 7.67 -7.00
CA TRP A 157 22.27 8.14 -8.20
C TRP A 157 21.73 9.55 -7.98
N THR A 158 21.96 10.43 -8.94
CA THR A 158 21.36 11.75 -8.94
C THR A 158 20.08 11.69 -9.75
N SER A 159 18.93 11.84 -9.10
CA SER A 159 17.68 11.92 -9.83
C SER A 159 17.65 13.16 -10.73
N PRO A 160 16.87 13.17 -11.83
CA PRO A 160 16.69 14.36 -12.67
C PRO A 160 16.25 15.60 -11.88
N ASN A 161 15.62 15.40 -10.73
CA ASN A 161 15.13 16.46 -9.85
C ASN A 161 16.13 16.84 -8.75
N GLY A 162 17.37 16.31 -8.80
CA GLY A 162 18.44 16.63 -7.85
C GLY A 162 18.29 16.00 -6.46
N HIS A 163 17.40 15.02 -6.29
CA HIS A 163 17.24 14.35 -5.00
C HIS A 163 18.41 13.39 -4.73
N LYS A 164 18.87 13.37 -3.47
CA LYS A 164 19.79 12.35 -2.98
C LYS A 164 19.13 10.99 -3.15
N SER A 165 19.70 10.15 -4.00
CA SER A 165 19.13 8.85 -4.35
C SER A 165 20.21 7.78 -4.45
N TYR A 166 19.79 6.53 -4.34
CA TYR A 166 20.62 5.34 -4.42
C TYR A 166 19.89 4.30 -5.27
N ILE A 167 20.62 3.61 -6.11
CA ILE A 167 20.07 2.63 -7.04
C ILE A 167 20.70 1.26 -6.80
N MET A 168 19.89 0.22 -6.84
CA MET A 168 20.35 -1.16 -6.92
C MET A 168 19.74 -1.81 -8.15
N ILE A 169 20.58 -2.55 -8.89
CA ILE A 169 20.20 -3.26 -10.10
C ILE A 169 20.59 -4.73 -9.95
N ARG A 170 19.75 -5.63 -10.47
CA ARG A 170 20.06 -7.06 -10.58
C ARG A 170 21.03 -7.34 -11.72
#